data_AF-A0A0M9ZDZ2-F1
#
_entry.id   AF-A0A0M9ZDZ2-F1
#
_cell.length_a   1.000
_cell.length_b   1.000
_cell.length_c   1.000
_cell.angle_alpha   90.00
_cell.angle_beta   90.00
_cell.angle_gamma   90.00
#
_symmetry.space_group_name_H-M   'P 1'
#
loop_
_entity.id
_entity.type
_entity.pdbx_description
1 polymer ?
#
loop_
_entity_poly.entity_id
_entity_poly.type
_entity_poly.pdbx_seq_one_letter_code
_entity_poly.pdbx_strand_id
1 'polypeptide(L)'
;MFVEVLVVGIGTLTATVLLLIALIGPATTAKLAPVAGSSAAAGAALAAAYALGILTDRAADAALTPHRRRLRTRFFPSNTAYAQARLRLADFPVLAARADYARSRMRICRGWTLNTLALTLAGDLAMLRYSFAHRPLILTALTAFGMATAFGFYRAWRALTVTGYRKLVEQTITSTANTPVPAQPQHGPVSP
;
A
#
# COMPACT_ATOMS: atom_id res chain seq x y z
N MET A 1 -9.81 -2.83 -4.74
CA MET A 1 -9.31 -3.84 -3.77
C MET A 1 -8.54 -4.99 -4.41
N PHE A 2 -9.07 -5.68 -5.41
CA PHE A 2 -8.44 -6.88 -5.96
C PHE A 2 -7.12 -6.59 -6.70
N VAL A 3 -7.11 -5.59 -7.59
CA VAL A 3 -5.94 -5.25 -8.41
C VAL A 3 -4.75 -4.77 -7.57
N GLU A 4 -4.99 -3.98 -6.52
CA GLU A 4 -3.90 -3.48 -5.64
C GLU A 4 -3.12 -4.62 -5.00
N VAL A 5 -3.84 -5.61 -4.47
CA VAL A 5 -3.28 -6.79 -3.83
C VAL A 5 -2.50 -7.61 -4.85
N LEU A 6 -3.04 -7.79 -6.06
CA LEU A 6 -2.35 -8.50 -7.13
C LEU A 6 -1.04 -7.81 -7.54
N VAL A 7 -1.05 -6.48 -7.71
CA VAL A 7 0.15 -5.72 -8.08
C VAL A 7 1.23 -5.80 -7.01
N VAL A 8 0.86 -5.71 -5.73
CA VAL A 8 1.80 -5.96 -4.62
C VAL A 8 2.29 -7.41 -4.63
N GLY A 9 1.38 -8.34 -4.89
CA GLY A 9 1.66 -9.77 -4.99
C GLY A 9 2.67 -10.15 -6.06
N ILE A 10 2.58 -9.55 -7.25
CA ILE A 10 3.55 -9.73 -8.33
C ILE A 10 4.93 -9.28 -7.87
N GLY A 11 5.05 -8.12 -7.22
CA GLY A 11 6.34 -7.65 -6.69
C GLY A 11 6.93 -8.61 -5.65
N THR A 12 6.10 -9.15 -4.76
CA THR A 12 6.54 -10.15 -3.77
C THR A 12 6.95 -11.46 -4.43
N LEU A 13 6.16 -11.96 -5.39
CA LEU A 13 6.48 -13.18 -6.13
C LEU A 13 7.80 -13.04 -6.89
N THR A 14 8.02 -11.91 -7.57
CA THR A 14 9.29 -11.63 -8.25
C THR A 14 10.47 -11.63 -7.28
N ALA A 15 10.34 -10.99 -6.11
CA ALA A 15 11.38 -11.02 -5.09
C ALA A 15 11.67 -12.45 -4.60
N THR A 16 10.62 -13.23 -4.36
CA THR A 16 10.74 -14.65 -3.95
C THR A 16 11.42 -15.49 -5.03
N VAL A 17 11.05 -15.33 -6.30
CA VAL A 17 11.67 -16.05 -7.41
C VAL A 17 13.14 -15.66 -7.55
N LEU A 18 13.47 -14.37 -7.46
CA LEU A 18 14.88 -13.91 -7.47
C LEU A 18 15.66 -14.48 -6.29
N LEU A 19 15.06 -14.52 -5.10
CA LEU A 19 15.69 -15.12 -3.93
C LEU A 19 15.92 -16.63 -4.14
N LEU A 20 14.95 -17.35 -4.71
CA LEU A 20 15.12 -18.76 -5.06
C LEU A 20 16.25 -18.96 -6.07
N ILE A 21 16.33 -18.12 -7.11
CA ILE A 21 17.45 -18.13 -8.08
C ILE A 21 18.79 -17.90 -7.36
N ALA A 22 18.83 -16.93 -6.44
CA ALA A 22 20.02 -16.66 -5.63
C ALA A 22 20.42 -17.87 -4.76
N LEU A 23 19.46 -18.63 -4.23
CA LEU A 23 19.71 -19.81 -3.40
C LEU A 23 20.20 -21.00 -4.24
N ILE A 24 19.48 -21.36 -5.30
CA ILE A 24 19.76 -22.58 -6.10
C ILE A 24 20.87 -22.39 -7.15
N GLY A 25 21.18 -21.13 -7.49
CA GLY A 25 22.25 -20.76 -8.41
C GLY A 25 21.91 -20.88 -9.90
N PRO A 26 22.84 -20.44 -10.78
CA PRO A 26 22.57 -20.28 -12.22
C PRO A 26 22.32 -21.60 -12.96
N ALA A 27 23.12 -22.63 -12.65
CA ALA A 27 23.05 -23.92 -13.34
C ALA A 27 21.71 -24.63 -13.12
N THR A 28 21.23 -24.66 -11.87
CA THR A 28 19.92 -25.23 -11.53
C THR A 28 18.78 -24.40 -12.10
N THR A 29 18.90 -23.06 -12.05
CA THR A 29 17.92 -22.15 -12.64
C THR A 29 17.74 -22.38 -14.14
N ALA A 30 18.83 -22.57 -14.89
CA ALA A 30 18.78 -22.85 -16.32
C ALA A 30 18.01 -24.14 -16.65
N LYS A 31 18.13 -25.17 -15.80
CA LYS A 31 17.38 -26.43 -15.96
C LYS A 31 15.88 -26.28 -15.68
N LEU A 32 15.50 -25.36 -14.79
CA LEU A 32 14.09 -25.12 -14.41
C LEU A 32 13.37 -24.13 -15.33
N ALA A 33 14.11 -23.31 -16.09
CA ALA A 33 13.55 -22.29 -16.97
C ALA A 33 12.47 -22.80 -17.96
N PRO A 34 12.62 -23.99 -18.59
CA PRO A 34 11.59 -24.50 -19.51
C PRO A 34 10.25 -24.77 -18.83
N VAL A 35 10.26 -25.27 -17.59
CA VAL A 35 9.04 -25.57 -16.82
C VAL A 35 8.32 -24.27 -16.44
N ALA A 36 9.08 -23.24 -16.08
CA ALA A 36 8.56 -21.92 -15.70
C ALA A 36 7.86 -21.19 -16.86
N GLY A 37 8.19 -21.52 -18.12
CA GLY A 37 7.57 -20.92 -19.31
C GLY A 37 6.18 -21.47 -19.67
N SER A 38 5.69 -22.49 -18.96
CA SER A 38 4.39 -23.12 -19.26
C SER A 38 3.19 -22.28 -18.82
N SER A 39 2.06 -22.38 -19.54
CA SER A 39 0.80 -21.71 -19.15
C SER A 39 0.30 -22.16 -17.77
N ALA A 40 0.54 -23.42 -17.41
CA ALA A 40 0.21 -23.94 -16.08
C ALA A 40 1.04 -23.25 -14.98
N ALA A 41 2.35 -23.06 -15.20
CA ALA A 41 3.20 -22.30 -14.29
C ALA A 41 2.74 -20.85 -14.17
N ALA A 42 2.34 -20.21 -15.27
CA ALA A 42 1.80 -18.85 -15.26
C ALA A 42 0.51 -18.75 -14.44
N GLY A 43 -0.41 -19.70 -14.59
CA GLY A 43 -1.64 -19.78 -13.78
C GLY A 43 -1.36 -19.98 -12.29
N ALA A 44 -0.45 -20.90 -11.95
CA ALA A 44 -0.02 -21.13 -10.57
C ALA A 44 0.67 -19.88 -9.98
N ALA A 45 1.52 -19.21 -10.77
CA ALA A 45 2.18 -17.97 -10.39
C ALA A 45 1.17 -16.85 -10.13
N LEU A 46 0.11 -16.74 -10.93
CA LEU A 46 -0.94 -15.74 -10.71
C LEU A 46 -1.71 -15.99 -9.40
N ALA A 47 -2.05 -17.24 -9.10
CA ALA A 47 -2.69 -17.62 -7.85
C ALA A 47 -1.78 -17.35 -6.64
N ALA A 48 -0.50 -17.73 -6.75
CA ALA A 48 0.51 -17.48 -5.73
C ALA A 48 0.73 -15.98 -5.50
N ALA A 49 0.82 -15.18 -6.58
CA ALA A 49 0.94 -13.73 -6.50
C ALA A 49 -0.21 -13.12 -5.70
N TYR A 50 -1.46 -13.54 -5.94
CA TYR A 50 -2.59 -13.05 -5.17
C TYR A 50 -2.47 -13.35 -3.68
N ALA A 51 -2.16 -14.60 -3.31
CA ALA A 51 -2.00 -15.00 -1.91
C ALA A 51 -0.85 -14.25 -1.22
N LEU A 52 0.32 -14.16 -1.88
CA LEU A 52 1.47 -13.40 -1.41
C LEU A 52 1.16 -11.92 -1.26
N GLY A 53 0.37 -11.35 -2.19
CA GLY A 53 -0.06 -9.96 -2.12
C GLY A 53 -0.87 -9.64 -0.86
N ILE A 54 -1.74 -10.55 -0.42
CA ILE A 54 -2.49 -10.40 0.83
C ILE A 54 -1.53 -10.40 2.01
N LEU A 55 -0.62 -11.37 2.07
CA LEU A 55 0.34 -11.51 3.16
C LEU A 55 1.24 -10.27 3.26
N THR A 56 1.79 -9.83 2.13
CA THR A 56 2.66 -8.64 2.07
C THR A 56 1.91 -7.36 2.43
N ASP A 57 0.66 -7.18 1.99
CA ASP A 57 -0.13 -6.01 2.40
C ASP A 57 -0.34 -5.98 3.92
N ARG A 58 -0.58 -7.14 4.55
CA ARG A 58 -0.74 -7.25 6.01
C ARG A 58 0.56 -7.03 6.76
N ALA A 59 1.67 -7.62 6.28
CA ALA A 59 3.00 -7.38 6.83
C ALA A 59 3.36 -5.90 6.76
N ALA A 60 3.09 -5.25 5.63
CA ALA A 60 3.35 -3.83 5.45
C ALA A 60 2.43 -2.95 6.33
N ASP A 61 1.16 -3.32 6.52
CA ASP A 61 0.27 -2.65 7.48
C ASP A 61 0.80 -2.73 8.90
N ALA A 62 1.25 -3.92 9.33
CA ALA A 62 1.82 -4.13 10.65
C ALA A 62 3.10 -3.29 10.84
N ALA A 63 4.04 -3.36 9.89
CA ALA A 63 5.30 -2.62 9.93
C ALA A 63 5.11 -1.09 9.99
N LEU A 64 4.14 -0.55 9.23
CA LEU A 64 3.87 0.90 9.20
C LEU A 64 2.81 1.37 10.19
N THR A 65 2.20 0.48 10.97
CA THR A 65 1.16 0.86 11.94
C THR A 65 1.63 1.87 12.98
N PRO A 66 2.82 1.74 13.60
CA PRO A 66 3.32 2.73 14.55
C PRO A 66 3.44 4.14 13.92
N HIS A 67 3.96 4.20 12.69
CA HIS A 67 4.10 5.44 11.93
C HIS A 67 2.74 6.05 11.61
N ARG A 68 1.79 5.23 11.14
CA ARG A 68 0.41 5.66 10.87
C ARG A 68 -0.26 6.22 12.12
N ARG A 69 -0.11 5.56 13.28
CA ARG A 69 -0.66 6.02 14.56
C ARG A 69 -0.10 7.39 14.95
N ARG A 70 1.23 7.57 14.85
CA ARG A 70 1.90 8.86 15.12
C ARG A 70 1.45 9.99 14.19
N LEU A 71 1.17 9.68 12.93
CA LEU A 71 0.66 10.69 11.99
C LEU A 71 -0.78 11.07 12.33
N ARG A 72 -1.62 10.08 12.66
CA ARG A 72 -3.04 10.30 12.98
C ARG A 72 -3.24 11.16 14.22
N THR A 73 -2.46 10.96 15.28
CA THR A 73 -2.59 11.73 16.53
C THR A 73 -2.33 13.22 16.37
N ARG A 74 -1.73 13.65 15.25
CA ARG A 74 -1.57 15.08 14.91
C ARG A 74 -2.85 15.74 14.40
N PHE A 75 -3.81 14.95 13.92
CA PHE A 75 -5.05 15.44 13.31
C PHE A 75 -6.29 15.08 14.11
N PHE A 76 -6.24 13.96 14.86
CA PHE A 76 -7.37 13.48 15.65
C PHE A 76 -6.92 13.22 17.09
N PRO A 77 -7.62 13.80 18.09
CA PRO A 77 -7.25 13.64 19.50
C PRO A 77 -7.49 12.22 20.01
N SER A 78 -8.45 11.49 19.43
CA SER A 78 -8.82 10.15 19.86
C SER A 78 -9.17 9.23 18.67
N ASN A 79 -9.16 7.91 18.93
CA ASN A 79 -9.65 6.91 17.97
C ASN A 79 -11.14 7.13 17.63
N THR A 80 -11.93 7.56 18.61
CA THR A 80 -13.38 7.77 18.46
C THR A 80 -13.66 8.96 17.56
N ALA A 81 -12.95 10.09 17.73
CA ALA A 81 -13.07 11.25 16.86
C ALA A 81 -12.73 10.90 15.40
N TYR A 82 -11.67 10.12 15.19
CA TYR A 82 -11.31 9.62 13.87
C TYR A 82 -12.39 8.70 13.26
N ALA A 83 -12.96 7.79 14.06
CA ALA A 83 -14.01 6.89 13.60
C ALA A 83 -15.29 7.65 13.22
N GLN A 84 -15.72 8.60 14.05
CA GLN A 84 -16.87 9.47 13.77
C GLN A 84 -16.66 10.29 12.49
N ALA A 85 -15.46 10.86 12.31
CA ALA A 85 -15.12 11.59 11.10
C ALA A 85 -15.26 10.73 9.83
N ARG A 86 -14.84 9.45 9.90
CA ARG A 86 -15.00 8.50 8.80
C ARG A 86 -16.44 8.09 8.55
N LEU A 87 -17.26 7.98 9.59
CA LEU A 87 -18.68 7.67 9.45
C LEU A 87 -19.40 8.80 8.72
N ARG A 88 -19.18 10.06 9.12
CA ARG A 88 -19.75 11.22 8.43
C ARG A 88 -19.35 11.32 6.96
N LEU A 89 -18.14 10.89 6.61
CA LEU A 89 -17.69 10.87 5.22
C LEU A 89 -18.51 9.88 4.37
N ALA A 90 -19.01 8.79 4.96
CA ALA A 90 -19.80 7.78 4.26
C ALA A 90 -21.15 8.33 3.78
N ASP A 91 -21.66 9.37 4.43
CA ASP A 91 -22.91 10.05 4.05
C ASP A 91 -22.77 10.83 2.73
N PHE A 92 -21.54 11.06 2.25
CA PHE A 92 -21.23 11.77 1.02
C PHE A 92 -20.59 10.83 -0.02
N PRO A 93 -21.37 10.20 -0.92
CA PRO A 93 -20.88 9.12 -1.79
C PRO A 93 -19.71 9.54 -2.68
N VAL A 94 -19.70 10.79 -3.19
CA VAL A 94 -18.60 11.33 -4.00
C VAL A 94 -17.30 11.43 -3.20
N LEU A 95 -17.37 11.83 -1.93
CA LEU A 95 -16.20 11.93 -1.07
C LEU A 95 -15.73 10.55 -0.61
N ALA A 96 -16.65 9.63 -0.34
CA ALA A 96 -16.35 8.24 -0.02
C ALA A 96 -15.57 7.56 -1.17
N ALA A 97 -16.04 7.68 -2.42
CA ALA A 97 -15.36 7.14 -3.59
C ALA A 97 -13.92 7.69 -3.77
N ARG A 98 -13.73 9.00 -3.57
CA ARG A 98 -12.39 9.63 -3.59
C ARG A 98 -11.50 9.11 -2.46
N ALA A 99 -12.05 8.89 -1.28
CA ALA A 99 -11.31 8.32 -0.16
C ALA A 99 -10.91 6.86 -0.41
N ASP A 100 -11.76 6.06 -1.05
CA ASP A 100 -11.44 4.69 -1.43
C ASP A 100 -10.33 4.61 -2.48
N TYR A 101 -10.37 5.49 -3.48
CA TYR A 101 -9.28 5.63 -4.43
C TYR A 101 -7.95 6.02 -3.74
N ALA A 102 -7.99 6.96 -2.80
CA ALA A 102 -6.80 7.33 -2.02
C ALA A 102 -6.27 6.19 -1.15
N ARG A 103 -7.15 5.40 -0.52
CA ARG A 103 -6.77 4.20 0.26
C ARG A 103 -6.12 3.14 -0.61
N SER A 104 -6.67 2.92 -1.81
CA SER A 104 -6.11 2.00 -2.83
C SER A 104 -4.66 2.37 -3.15
N ARG A 105 -4.39 3.64 -3.52
CA ARG A 105 -3.02 4.13 -3.78
C ARG A 105 -2.10 4.00 -2.56
N MET A 106 -2.62 4.29 -1.37
CA MET A 106 -1.87 4.17 -0.12
C MET A 106 -1.43 2.73 0.14
N ARG A 107 -2.30 1.74 -0.11
CA ARG A 107 -1.95 0.31 0.01
C ARG A 107 -0.86 -0.09 -0.95
N ILE A 108 -0.97 0.33 -2.22
CA ILE A 108 0.07 0.09 -3.23
C ILE A 108 1.41 0.68 -2.77
N CYS A 109 1.48 1.97 -2.42
CA CYS A 109 2.74 2.59 -1.99
C CYS A 109 3.36 1.89 -0.77
N ARG A 110 2.52 1.51 0.20
CA ARG A 110 2.99 0.78 1.38
C ARG A 110 3.54 -0.60 1.03
N GLY A 111 2.81 -1.41 0.26
CA GLY A 111 3.26 -2.74 -0.15
C GLY A 111 4.55 -2.66 -0.98
N TRP A 112 4.63 -1.68 -1.89
CA TRP A 112 5.82 -1.44 -2.69
C TRP A 112 7.02 -0.93 -1.91
N THR A 113 6.83 -0.31 -0.74
CA THR A 113 7.94 0.01 0.17
C THR A 113 8.65 -1.28 0.62
N LEU A 114 7.90 -2.33 0.98
CA LEU A 114 8.49 -3.61 1.36
C LEU A 114 9.00 -4.40 0.15
N ASN A 115 8.23 -4.44 -0.95
CA ASN A 115 8.66 -5.16 -2.15
C ASN A 115 9.95 -4.61 -2.72
N THR A 116 10.14 -3.29 -2.76
CA THR A 116 11.39 -2.71 -3.28
C THR A 116 12.58 -3.12 -2.43
N LEU A 117 12.48 -3.05 -1.10
CA LEU A 117 13.54 -3.55 -0.21
C LEU A 117 13.84 -5.04 -0.44
N ALA A 118 12.81 -5.87 -0.56
CA ALA A 118 12.95 -7.30 -0.81
C ALA A 118 13.55 -7.60 -2.20
N LEU A 119 13.11 -6.88 -3.24
CA LEU A 119 13.63 -6.99 -4.61
C LEU A 119 15.08 -6.57 -4.69
N THR A 120 15.46 -5.49 -3.99
CA THR A 120 16.85 -5.03 -3.92
C THR A 120 17.73 -6.08 -3.26
N LEU A 121 17.33 -6.57 -2.08
CA LEU A 121 18.08 -7.62 -1.38
C LEU A 121 18.18 -8.90 -2.22
N ALA A 122 17.06 -9.39 -2.76
CA ALA A 122 17.04 -10.59 -3.58
C ALA A 122 17.84 -10.42 -4.89
N GLY A 123 17.76 -9.24 -5.50
CA GLY A 123 18.52 -8.87 -6.69
C GLY A 123 20.02 -8.85 -6.42
N ASP A 124 20.46 -8.18 -5.35
CA ASP A 124 21.88 -8.13 -4.95
C ASP A 124 22.41 -9.55 -4.67
N LEU A 125 21.66 -10.37 -3.92
CA LEU A 125 22.02 -11.77 -3.65
C LEU A 125 22.08 -12.62 -4.92
N ALA A 126 21.13 -12.44 -5.85
CA ALA A 126 21.15 -13.14 -7.12
C ALA A 126 22.37 -12.73 -7.95
N MET A 127 22.66 -11.42 -8.05
CA MET A 127 23.80 -10.91 -8.80
C MET A 127 25.14 -11.38 -8.24
N LEU A 128 25.26 -11.57 -6.93
CA LEU A 128 26.47 -12.16 -6.33
C LEU A 128 26.78 -13.59 -6.82
N ARG A 129 25.77 -14.32 -7.34
CA ARG A 129 25.95 -15.65 -7.92
C ARG A 129 26.45 -15.64 -9.36
N TYR A 130 26.36 -14.51 -10.07
CA TYR A 130 26.79 -14.38 -11.46
C TYR A 130 28.14 -13.65 -11.55
N SER A 131 28.95 -14.04 -12.54
CA SER A 131 30.19 -13.34 -12.88
C SER A 131 29.92 -12.39 -14.05
N PHE A 132 30.24 -11.11 -13.87
CA PHE A 132 30.14 -10.09 -14.90
C PHE A 132 31.09 -8.92 -14.59
N ALA A 133 31.43 -8.14 -15.63
CA ALA A 133 32.31 -6.99 -15.51
C ALA A 133 31.68 -5.89 -14.62
N HIS A 134 32.52 -5.15 -13.88
CA HIS A 134 32.09 -4.05 -13.00
C HIS A 134 31.06 -4.43 -11.92
N ARG A 135 31.07 -5.68 -11.45
CA ARG A 135 30.16 -6.17 -10.39
C ARG A 135 29.95 -5.23 -9.19
N PRO A 136 30.99 -4.70 -8.52
CA PRO A 136 30.78 -3.84 -7.34
C PRO A 136 30.06 -2.53 -7.69
N LEU A 137 30.34 -1.96 -8.86
CA LEU A 137 29.67 -0.75 -9.34
C LEU A 137 28.18 -1.01 -9.56
N ILE A 138 27.84 -2.11 -10.24
CA ILE A 138 26.46 -2.44 -10.57
C ILE A 138 25.66 -2.79 -9.30
N LEU A 139 26.25 -3.55 -8.37
CA LEU A 139 25.61 -3.81 -7.07
C LEU A 139 25.34 -2.49 -6.33
N THR A 140 26.34 -1.62 -6.22
CA THR A 140 26.17 -0.32 -5.55
C THR A 140 25.07 0.52 -6.21
N ALA A 141 25.02 0.54 -7.54
CA ALA A 141 23.98 1.25 -8.29
C ALA A 141 22.59 0.65 -8.08
N LEU A 142 22.47 -0.69 -8.10
CA LEU A 142 21.22 -1.39 -7.85
C LEU A 142 20.71 -1.15 -6.43
N THR A 143 21.58 -1.30 -5.42
CA THR A 143 21.24 -1.03 -4.03
C THR A 143 20.82 0.42 -3.84
N ALA A 144 21.57 1.39 -4.39
CA ALA A 144 21.24 2.81 -4.27
C ALA A 144 19.89 3.14 -4.94
N PHE A 145 19.65 2.65 -6.15
CA PHE A 145 18.38 2.82 -6.86
C PHE A 145 17.21 2.17 -6.11
N GLY A 146 17.42 0.96 -5.60
CA GLY A 146 16.47 0.22 -4.78
C GLY A 146 16.05 0.98 -3.53
N MET A 147 17.04 1.45 -2.77
CA MET A 147 16.83 2.23 -1.55
C MET A 147 16.15 3.58 -1.84
N ALA A 148 16.55 4.27 -2.91
CA ALA A 148 15.90 5.51 -3.33
C ALA A 148 14.44 5.29 -3.70
N THR A 149 14.13 4.20 -4.42
CA THR A 149 12.77 3.84 -4.81
C THR A 149 11.92 3.46 -3.59
N ALA A 150 12.46 2.65 -2.67
CA ALA A 150 11.80 2.29 -1.41
C ALA A 150 11.46 3.54 -0.59
N PHE A 151 12.41 4.47 -0.47
CA PHE A 151 12.20 5.75 0.19
C PHE A 151 11.14 6.60 -0.52
N GLY A 152 11.14 6.63 -1.85
CA GLY A 152 10.11 7.29 -2.66
C GLY A 152 8.70 6.78 -2.36
N PHE A 153 8.52 5.45 -2.34
CA PHE A 153 7.25 4.82 -1.99
C PHE A 153 6.82 5.12 -0.54
N TYR A 154 7.76 5.06 0.41
CA TYR A 154 7.50 5.43 1.79
C TYR A 154 7.05 6.89 1.93
N ARG A 155 7.73 7.82 1.24
CA ARG A 155 7.36 9.24 1.25
C ARG A 155 6.00 9.47 0.61
N ALA A 156 5.70 8.82 -0.51
CA ALA A 156 4.40 8.90 -1.18
C ALA A 156 3.28 8.37 -0.26
N TRP A 157 3.49 7.23 0.39
CA TRP A 157 2.57 6.68 1.39
C TRP A 157 2.31 7.68 2.52
N ARG A 158 3.37 8.28 3.08
CA ARG A 158 3.26 9.26 4.16
C ARG A 158 2.50 10.52 3.70
N ALA A 159 2.80 11.04 2.52
CA ALA A 159 2.14 12.22 1.97
C ALA A 159 0.64 11.97 1.74
N LEU A 160 0.28 10.83 1.13
CA LEU A 160 -1.12 10.44 0.93
C LEU A 160 -1.86 10.28 2.28
N THR A 161 -1.20 9.70 3.28
CA THR A 161 -1.76 9.52 4.63
C THR A 161 -2.06 10.86 5.30
N VAL A 162 -1.09 11.78 5.26
CA VAL A 162 -1.23 13.12 5.85
C VAL A 162 -2.32 13.92 5.14
N THR A 163 -2.31 13.95 3.81
CA THR A 163 -3.34 14.64 3.02
C THR A 163 -4.73 14.04 3.27
N GLY A 164 -4.81 12.72 3.41
CA GLY A 164 -6.06 12.03 3.76
C GLY A 164 -6.61 12.47 5.12
N TYR A 165 -5.75 12.57 6.14
CA TYR A 165 -6.18 13.06 7.46
C TYR A 165 -6.58 14.53 7.43
N ARG A 166 -5.81 15.40 6.77
CA ARG A 166 -6.13 16.82 6.64
C ARG A 166 -7.51 17.03 5.99
N LYS A 167 -7.74 16.40 4.83
CA LYS A 167 -9.01 16.51 4.10
C LYS A 167 -10.18 15.98 4.92
N LEU A 168 -9.98 14.90 5.66
CA LEU A 168 -11.02 14.34 6.53
C LEU A 168 -11.43 15.33 7.62
N VAL A 169 -10.46 16.01 8.25
CA VAL A 169 -10.74 17.06 9.26
C VAL A 169 -11.51 18.22 8.62
N GLU A 170 -10.99 18.78 7.52
CA GLU A 170 -11.61 19.90 6.79
C GLU A 170 -13.08 19.60 6.43
N GLN A 171 -13.35 18.43 5.86
CA GLN A 171 -14.69 18.02 5.44
C GLN A 171 -15.66 17.86 6.63
N THR A 172 -15.17 17.39 7.77
CA THR A 172 -16.01 17.19 8.95
C THR A 172 -16.34 18.47 9.71
N ILE A 173 -15.47 19.49 9.65
CA ILE A 173 -15.72 20.81 10.25
C ILE A 173 -16.74 21.60 9.42
N THR A 174 -16.60 21.60 8.09
CA THR A 174 -17.53 22.33 7.21
C THR A 174 -18.95 21.75 7.23
N SER A 175 -19.12 20.44 7.35
CA SER A 175 -20.45 19.82 7.46
C SER A 175 -21.24 20.26 8.69
N THR A 176 -20.57 20.51 9.82
CA THR A 176 -21.23 21.03 11.04
C THR A 176 -21.72 22.47 10.90
N ALA A 177 -21.18 23.27 9.99
CA ALA A 177 -21.62 24.66 9.78
C ALA A 177 -22.89 24.77 8.91
N ASN A 178 -23.19 23.76 8.09
CA ASN A 178 -24.28 23.79 7.12
C ASN A 178 -25.50 22.94 7.54
N THR A 179 -25.62 22.55 8.80
CA THR A 179 -26.86 21.87 9.26
C THR A 179 -27.95 22.93 9.39
N PRO A 180 -29.01 22.96 8.55
CA PRO A 180 -30.13 23.86 8.76
C PRO A 180 -30.77 23.46 10.09
N VAL A 181 -30.92 24.41 11.01
CA VAL A 181 -31.71 24.20 12.22
C VAL A 181 -33.09 23.72 11.78
N PRO A 182 -33.57 22.54 12.22
CA PRO A 182 -34.92 22.10 11.88
C PRO A 182 -35.89 23.18 12.39
N ALA A 183 -36.68 23.74 11.47
CA ALA A 183 -37.69 24.72 11.80
C ALA A 183 -38.55 24.16 12.93
N GLN A 184 -38.51 24.82 14.09
CA GLN A 184 -39.32 24.48 15.24
C GLN A 184 -40.78 24.42 14.78
N PRO A 185 -41.53 23.32 15.03
CA PRO A 185 -42.94 23.27 14.68
C PRO A 185 -43.65 24.38 15.45
N GLN A 186 -44.18 25.37 14.73
CA GLN A 186 -45.05 26.39 15.30
C GLN A 186 -46.28 25.67 15.86
N HIS A 187 -46.38 25.61 17.19
CA HIS A 187 -47.64 25.30 17.86
C HIS A 187 -48.66 26.38 17.49
N GLY A 188 -49.57 26.03 16.58
CA GLY A 188 -50.73 26.86 16.28
C GLY A 188 -51.63 27.00 17.51
N PRO A 189 -52.26 28.17 17.73
CA PRO A 189 -53.16 28.38 18.86
C PRO A 189 -54.38 27.48 18.71
N VAL A 190 -54.65 26.69 19.76
CA VAL A 190 -55.90 25.94 19.91
C VAL A 190 -56.99 26.96 20.23
N SER A 191 -57.90 27.18 19.28
CA SER A 191 -59.10 27.99 19.50
C SER A 191 -60.14 27.19 20.31
N PRO A 192 -60.88 27.86 21.22
CA PRO A 192 -61.85 27.25 22.14
C PRO A 192 -63.14 26.76 21.46
#